data_AF-A0A520HGG7-F1
#
_entry.id   AF-A0A520HGG7-F1
#
_cell.length_a   1.000
_cell.length_b   1.000
_cell.length_c   1.000
_cell.angle_alpha   90.00
_cell.angle_beta   90.00
_cell.angle_gamma   90.00
#
_symmetry.space_group_name_H-M   'P 1'
#
loop_
_entity.id
_entity.type
_entity.pdbx_description
1 polymer ?
#
loop_
_entity_poly.entity_id
_entity_poly.type
_entity_poly.pdbx_seq_one_letter_code
_entity_poly.pdbx_strand_id
1 'polypeptide(L)'
;MRHRKTALLPAIAALALSAASAAAQTAFDPAGLPETRGTVRQYTLTPRGDIDGLILTDGTEVKAPPHLSVQLAFAVRPGDAVTIHGLKARALPLVDGTMIRNDATGATVIDLGPPGRDRSETTV
;
A
#
# COMPACT_ATOMS: atom_id res chain seq x y z
N MET A 1 -22.80 -6.45 -59.02
CA MET A 1 -22.32 -7.60 -58.20
C MET A 1 -20.80 -7.59 -58.25
N ARG A 2 -19.99 -7.56 -57.19
CA ARG A 2 -20.12 -7.34 -55.75
C ARG A 2 -18.81 -6.63 -55.37
N HIS A 3 -18.91 -5.54 -54.60
CA HIS A 3 -17.79 -4.74 -54.13
C HIS A 3 -16.85 -5.57 -53.24
N ARG A 4 -15.56 -5.65 -53.59
CA ARG A 4 -14.53 -6.22 -52.72
C ARG A 4 -14.11 -5.17 -51.70
N LYS A 5 -14.65 -5.32 -50.48
CA LYS A 5 -14.18 -4.62 -49.28
C LYS A 5 -12.73 -5.04 -49.03
N THR A 6 -11.79 -4.12 -49.22
CA THR A 6 -10.45 -4.23 -48.62
C THR A 6 -10.40 -3.20 -47.51
N ALA A 7 -10.38 -3.70 -46.28
CA ALA A 7 -10.44 -2.93 -45.06
C ALA A 7 -9.11 -2.20 -44.86
N LEU A 8 -9.20 -0.88 -44.70
CA LEU A 8 -8.17 -0.06 -44.08
C LEU A 8 -8.03 -0.52 -42.61
N LEU A 9 -6.83 -0.97 -42.23
CA LEU A 9 -6.42 -1.11 -40.84
C LEU A 9 -5.41 0.00 -40.54
N PRO A 10 -5.76 1.04 -39.78
CA PRO A 10 -4.76 1.86 -39.11
C PRO A 10 -4.52 1.25 -37.73
N ALA A 11 -3.45 0.45 -37.58
CA ALA A 11 -2.95 0.09 -36.26
C ALA A 11 -1.78 1.02 -35.92
N ILE A 12 -2.14 2.26 -35.57
CA ILE A 12 -1.24 3.23 -34.93
C ILE A 12 -1.39 3.05 -33.42
N ALA A 13 -0.24 3.07 -32.74
CA ALA A 13 -0.04 3.34 -31.32
C ALA A 13 -0.55 2.29 -30.31
N ALA A 14 0.40 1.67 -29.62
CA ALA A 14 0.63 2.02 -28.23
C ALA A 14 2.06 1.65 -27.85
N LEU A 15 2.89 2.67 -27.62
CA LEU A 15 4.02 2.54 -26.71
C LEU A 15 3.46 1.97 -25.40
N ALA A 16 3.86 0.75 -25.04
CA ALA A 16 3.75 0.32 -23.66
C ALA A 16 4.77 1.17 -22.87
N LEU A 17 4.30 2.32 -22.40
CA LEU A 17 4.97 3.14 -21.41
C LEU A 17 5.28 2.24 -20.23
N SER A 18 6.56 1.98 -19.99
CA SER A 18 7.02 1.39 -18.74
C SER A 18 6.68 2.37 -17.60
N ALA A 19 5.50 2.20 -16.99
CA ALA A 19 5.13 2.89 -15.74
C ALA A 19 5.89 2.33 -14.52
N ALA A 20 6.88 1.46 -14.74
CA ALA A 20 7.73 0.90 -13.71
C ALA A 20 8.97 1.77 -13.49
N SER A 21 8.80 2.96 -12.89
CA SER A 21 9.87 3.62 -12.11
C SER A 21 9.38 4.94 -11.52
N ALA A 22 8.27 4.90 -10.78
CA ALA A 22 7.92 5.99 -9.88
C ALA A 22 7.38 5.51 -8.53
N ALA A 23 7.33 4.19 -8.30
CA ALA A 23 7.48 3.68 -6.95
C ALA A 23 8.93 3.96 -6.60
N ALA A 24 9.15 5.02 -5.81
CA ALA A 24 10.39 5.23 -5.10
C ALA A 24 10.85 3.88 -4.60
N GLN A 25 11.97 3.40 -5.15
CA GLN A 25 12.61 2.19 -4.69
C GLN A 25 13.04 2.52 -3.27
N THR A 26 12.21 2.16 -2.31
CA THR A 26 12.60 2.09 -0.92
C THR A 26 13.97 1.41 -0.92
N ALA A 27 14.95 1.95 -0.19
CA ALA A 27 16.29 1.34 -0.13
C ALA A 27 16.25 -0.13 0.36
N PHE A 28 15.09 -0.57 0.85
CA PHE A 28 14.80 -1.88 1.39
C PHE A 28 13.55 -2.46 0.71
N ASP A 29 13.60 -3.75 0.36
CA ASP A 29 12.43 -4.48 -0.12
C ASP A 29 11.44 -4.70 1.03
N PRO A 30 10.22 -4.12 0.99
CA PRO A 30 9.23 -4.28 2.05
C PRO A 30 8.78 -5.74 2.22
N ALA A 31 8.82 -6.57 1.16
CA ALA A 31 8.46 -7.98 1.25
C ALA A 31 9.54 -8.82 1.95
N GLY A 32 10.77 -8.31 2.05
CA GLY A 32 11.88 -8.94 2.77
C GLY A 32 11.82 -8.79 4.29
N LEU A 33 10.89 -7.96 4.81
CA LEU A 33 10.70 -7.79 6.24
C LEU A 33 9.96 -8.98 6.86
N PRO A 34 10.18 -9.26 8.17
CA PRO A 34 9.45 -10.30 8.88
C PRO A 34 7.94 -10.19 8.72
N GLU A 35 7.33 -11.33 8.44
CA GLU A 35 5.90 -11.44 8.19
C GLU A 35 5.14 -11.76 9.48
N THR A 36 4.04 -11.04 9.73
CA THR A 36 3.08 -11.30 10.80
C THR A 36 1.69 -11.40 10.20
N ARG A 37 0.96 -12.46 10.52
CA ARG A 37 -0.42 -12.68 10.04
C ARG A 37 -1.41 -12.55 11.15
N GLY A 38 -2.62 -12.09 10.82
CA GLY A 38 -3.75 -12.12 11.73
C GLY A 38 -5.02 -11.61 11.08
N THR A 39 -6.09 -11.57 11.88
CA THR A 39 -7.37 -11.01 11.44
C THR A 39 -7.56 -9.64 12.06
N VAL A 40 -8.00 -8.66 11.28
CA VAL A 40 -8.25 -7.32 11.79
C VAL A 40 -9.46 -7.32 12.72
N ARG A 41 -9.29 -6.80 13.93
CA ARG A 41 -10.38 -6.58 14.89
C ARG A 41 -10.98 -5.18 14.74
N GLN A 42 -10.13 -4.15 14.65
CA GLN A 42 -10.55 -2.76 14.54
C GLN A 42 -9.41 -1.86 14.04
N TYR A 43 -9.74 -0.64 13.62
CA TYR A 43 -8.75 0.40 13.36
C TYR A 43 -8.29 1.07 14.66
N THR A 44 -7.06 1.58 14.66
CA THR A 44 -6.59 2.58 15.63
C THR A 44 -6.64 3.94 14.97
N LEU A 45 -6.98 4.98 15.75
CA LEU A 45 -7.12 6.34 15.26
C LEU A 45 -6.19 7.29 16.02
N THR A 46 -5.61 8.24 15.30
CA THR A 46 -5.02 9.43 15.89
C THR A 46 -6.09 10.30 16.56
N PRO A 47 -5.71 11.23 17.45
CA PRO A 47 -6.63 12.24 17.99
C PRO A 47 -7.32 13.12 16.92
N ARG A 48 -6.77 13.18 15.70
CA ARG A 48 -7.37 13.92 14.57
C ARG A 48 -8.41 13.10 13.79
N GLY A 49 -8.57 11.81 14.12
CA GLY A 49 -9.48 10.91 13.43
C GLY A 49 -8.87 10.17 12.23
N ASP A 50 -7.59 10.39 11.93
CA ASP A 50 -6.88 9.61 10.92
C ASP A 50 -6.57 8.21 11.43
N ILE A 51 -6.66 7.18 10.58
CA ILE A 51 -6.25 5.83 10.92
C ILE A 51 -4.72 5.79 11.03
N ASP A 52 -4.21 5.39 12.19
CA ASP A 52 -2.77 5.22 12.48
C ASP A 52 -2.37 3.77 12.72
N GLY A 53 -3.28 2.83 12.47
CA GLY A 53 -2.99 1.43 12.65
C GLY A 53 -4.21 0.52 12.67
N LEU A 54 -3.94 -0.73 13.00
CA LEU A 54 -4.90 -1.81 13.14
C LEU A 54 -4.64 -2.54 14.44
N ILE A 55 -5.70 -3.03 15.08
CA ILE A 55 -5.58 -4.04 16.13
C ILE A 55 -6.05 -5.36 15.56
N LEU A 56 -5.23 -6.40 15.70
CA LEU A 56 -5.57 -7.75 15.31
C LEU A 56 -6.37 -8.47 16.41
N THR A 57 -7.04 -9.56 16.06
CA THR A 57 -7.87 -10.35 16.97
C THR A 57 -7.09 -10.98 18.13
N ASP A 58 -5.80 -11.26 17.92
CA ASP A 58 -4.87 -11.74 18.95
C ASP A 58 -4.40 -10.64 19.92
N GLY A 59 -4.78 -9.38 19.68
CA GLY A 59 -4.38 -8.23 20.46
C GLY A 59 -3.09 -7.55 19.98
N THR A 60 -2.49 -8.01 18.88
CA THR A 60 -1.34 -7.35 18.27
C THR A 60 -1.75 -6.02 17.65
N GLU A 61 -1.05 -4.94 18.00
CA GLU A 61 -1.19 -3.63 17.38
C GLU A 61 -0.23 -3.51 16.19
N VAL A 62 -0.75 -3.13 15.04
CA VAL A 62 0.01 -2.80 13.84
C VAL A 62 -0.05 -1.29 13.66
N LYS A 63 1.09 -0.61 13.79
CA LYS A 63 1.19 0.82 13.50
C LYS A 63 1.38 1.02 12.00
N ALA A 64 0.69 2.02 11.48
CA ALA A 64 0.85 2.51 10.13
C ALA A 64 0.87 4.05 10.16
N PRO A 65 1.69 4.70 9.34
CA PRO A 65 1.70 6.15 9.28
C PRO A 65 0.32 6.73 8.91
N PRO A 66 -0.07 7.88 9.48
CA PRO A 66 -1.40 8.47 9.25
C PRO A 66 -1.64 8.90 7.79
N HIS A 67 -0.61 9.15 6.98
CA HIS A 67 -0.79 9.43 5.55
C HIS A 67 -1.33 8.23 4.76
N LEU A 68 -1.25 7.02 5.30
CA LEU A 68 -1.83 5.82 4.72
C LEU A 68 -3.29 5.60 5.13
N SER A 69 -3.85 6.45 6.00
CA SER A 69 -5.19 6.31 6.58
C SER A 69 -6.26 5.97 5.52
N VAL A 70 -6.33 6.77 4.45
CA VAL A 70 -7.31 6.57 3.37
C VAL A 70 -7.07 5.25 2.63
N GLN A 71 -5.83 4.94 2.27
CA GLN A 71 -5.50 3.70 1.56
C GLN A 71 -5.84 2.47 2.41
N LEU A 72 -5.56 2.53 3.71
CA LEU A 72 -5.83 1.45 4.65
C LEU A 72 -7.32 1.22 4.83
N ALA A 73 -8.12 2.28 4.94
CA ALA A 73 -9.58 2.21 5.02
C ALA A 73 -10.21 1.53 3.78
N PHE A 74 -9.65 1.75 2.59
CA PHE A 74 -10.14 1.13 1.36
C PHE A 74 -9.65 -0.32 1.18
N ALA A 75 -8.42 -0.62 1.61
CA ALA A 75 -7.79 -1.92 1.36
C ALA A 75 -8.20 -2.99 2.38
N VAL A 76 -8.46 -2.62 3.64
CA VAL A 76 -8.60 -3.54 4.75
C VAL A 76 -9.79 -3.15 5.61
N ARG A 77 -10.62 -4.13 6.01
CA ARG A 77 -11.76 -3.95 6.91
C ARG A 77 -11.63 -4.83 8.16
N PRO A 78 -12.29 -4.46 9.27
CA PRO A 78 -12.47 -5.37 10.39
C PRO A 78 -13.09 -6.70 9.94
N GLY A 79 -12.49 -7.82 10.34
CA GLY A 79 -12.83 -9.16 9.91
C GLY A 79 -11.93 -9.73 8.80
N ASP A 80 -11.15 -8.89 8.12
CA ASP A 80 -10.27 -9.35 7.04
C ASP A 80 -9.02 -10.05 7.60
N ALA A 81 -8.61 -11.12 6.92
CA ALA A 81 -7.29 -11.72 7.12
C ALA A 81 -6.23 -10.87 6.41
N VAL A 82 -5.19 -10.50 7.15
CA VAL A 82 -4.11 -9.66 6.67
C VAL A 82 -2.75 -10.27 6.94
N THR A 83 -1.85 -10.02 5.99
CA THR A 83 -0.43 -10.29 6.08
C THR A 83 0.30 -8.97 6.19
N ILE A 84 1.05 -8.77 7.28
CA ILE A 84 1.82 -7.56 7.56
C ILE A 84 3.30 -7.88 7.45
N HIS A 85 4.03 -7.10 6.66
CA HIS A 85 5.48 -7.09 6.63
C HIS A 85 5.98 -5.87 7.41
N GLY A 86 6.80 -6.12 8.42
CA GLY A 86 7.19 -5.07 9.35
C GLY A 86 8.11 -5.54 10.47
N LEU A 87 8.49 -4.59 11.31
CA LEU A 87 9.34 -4.86 12.47
C LEU A 87 8.47 -5.10 13.71
N LYS A 88 8.59 -6.28 14.30
CA LYS A 88 7.89 -6.63 15.54
C LYS A 88 8.69 -6.16 16.76
N ALA A 89 8.02 -5.45 17.66
CA ALA A 89 8.58 -5.08 18.96
C ALA A 89 8.83 -6.35 19.80
N ARG A 90 10.00 -6.43 20.44
CA ARG A 90 10.38 -7.61 21.24
C ARG A 90 9.54 -7.78 22.51
N ALA A 91 9.21 -6.67 23.16
CA ALA A 91 8.60 -6.65 24.49
C ALA A 91 7.10 -6.38 24.48
N LEU A 92 6.53 -6.01 23.33
CA LEU A 92 5.14 -5.59 23.18
C LEU A 92 4.50 -6.33 22.01
N PRO A 93 3.18 -6.62 22.06
CA PRO A 93 2.44 -7.12 20.91
C PRO A 93 2.21 -5.98 19.91
N LEU A 94 3.31 -5.46 19.34
CA LEU A 94 3.31 -4.32 18.44
C LEU A 94 4.17 -4.62 17.22
N VAL A 95 3.69 -4.22 16.04
CA VAL A 95 4.38 -4.32 14.76
C VAL A 95 4.35 -2.95 14.10
N ASP A 96 5.51 -2.47 13.66
CA ASP A 96 5.60 -1.31 12.76
C ASP A 96 5.46 -1.80 11.32
N GLY A 97 4.29 -1.55 10.72
CA GLY A 97 3.89 -2.11 9.44
C GLY A 97 4.38 -1.29 8.26
N THR A 98 5.30 -1.84 7.47
CA THR A 98 5.77 -1.22 6.23
C THR A 98 4.90 -1.61 5.04
N MET A 99 4.39 -2.84 5.01
CA MET A 99 3.45 -3.31 3.99
C MET A 99 2.34 -4.13 4.63
N ILE A 100 1.10 -3.83 4.25
CA ILE A 100 -0.09 -4.53 4.73
C ILE A 100 -0.83 -5.06 3.50
N ARG A 101 -0.96 -6.38 3.41
CA ARG A 101 -1.72 -7.07 2.36
C ARG A 101 -2.98 -7.67 2.95
N ASN A 102 -4.11 -7.42 2.29
CA ASN A 102 -5.35 -8.14 2.53
C ASN A 102 -5.31 -9.47 1.79
N ASP A 103 -5.40 -10.59 2.51
CA ASP A 103 -5.28 -11.92 1.91
C ASP A 103 -6.55 -12.34 1.16
N ALA A 104 -7.71 -11.75 1.48
CA ALA A 104 -8.96 -12.03 0.79
C ALA A 104 -9.08 -11.27 -0.54
N THR A 105 -8.67 -10.00 -0.57
CA THR A 105 -8.84 -9.13 -1.75
C THR A 105 -7.56 -8.99 -2.58
N GLY A 106 -6.40 -9.32 -2.02
CA GLY A 106 -5.09 -9.05 -2.63
C GLY A 106 -4.66 -7.58 -2.57
N ALA A 107 -5.49 -6.69 -2.01
CA ALA A 107 -5.15 -5.28 -1.87
C ALA A 107 -3.91 -5.11 -0.99
N THR A 108 -2.98 -4.26 -1.43
CA THR A 108 -1.72 -4.00 -0.72
C THR A 108 -1.56 -2.51 -0.47
N VAL A 109 -1.21 -2.17 0.76
CA VAL A 109 -0.82 -0.82 1.19
C VAL A 109 0.65 -0.87 1.57
N ILE A 110 1.45 0.02 1.00
CA ILE A 110 2.89 0.10 1.25
C ILE A 110 3.22 1.52 1.70
N ASP A 111 3.99 1.63 2.79
CA ASP A 111 4.58 2.90 3.18
C ASP A 111 5.80 3.21 2.31
N LEU A 112 5.68 4.25 1.49
CA LEU A 112 6.78 4.81 0.69
C LEU A 112 7.48 5.98 1.40
N GLY A 113 7.18 6.18 2.68
CA GLY A 113 7.60 7.34 3.45
C GLY A 113 6.76 8.59 3.14
N PRO A 114 7.01 9.70 3.85
CA PRO A 114 6.29 10.94 3.62
C PRO A 114 6.52 11.47 2.20
N PRO A 115 5.52 12.10 1.56
CA PRO A 115 5.75 12.81 0.31
C PRO A 115 6.87 13.83 0.54
N GLY A 116 7.91 13.74 -0.30
CA GLY A 116 9.07 14.62 -0.21
C GLY A 116 8.62 16.09 -0.23
N ARG A 117 9.18 16.91 0.67
CA ARG A 117 9.05 18.37 0.54
C ARG A 117 9.72 18.73 -0.78
N ASP A 118 8.99 19.39 -1.66
CA ASP A 118 9.59 20.01 -2.84
C ASP A 118 10.74 20.90 -2.36
N ARG A 119 11.96 20.53 -2.76
CA ARG A 119 13.18 21.26 -2.42
C ARG A 119 13.46 22.27 -3.54
N SER A 120 12.47 23.10 -3.88
CA SER A 120 12.60 24.18 -4.87
C SER A 120 12.62 25.59 -4.26
N GLU A 121 12.37 25.74 -2.95
CA GLU A 121 12.52 27.01 -2.23
C GLU A 121 13.87 27.11 -1.51
N THR A 122 14.97 27.30 -2.25
CA THR A 122 16.13 28.07 -1.80
C THR A 122 16.94 28.46 -3.03
N THR A 123 16.44 29.45 -3.76
CA THR A 123 17.26 30.31 -4.61
C THR A 123 17.45 31.60 -3.82
N VAL A 124 18.68 31.86 -3.37
CA VAL A 124 19.14 33.18 -2.93
C VAL A 124 20.52 33.40 -3.51
#